data_AF-A0A0J1FGZ2-F1
#
_entry.id   AF-A0A0J1FGZ2-F1
#
_cell.length_a   1.000
_cell.length_b   1.000
_cell.length_c   1.000
_cell.angle_alpha   90.00
_cell.angle_beta   90.00
_cell.angle_gamma   90.00
#
_symmetry.space_group_name_H-M   'P 1'
#
loop_
_entity.id
_entity.type
_entity.pdbx_description
1 polymer ?
#
loop_
_entity_poly.entity_id
_entity_poly.type
_entity_poly.pdbx_seq_one_letter_code
_entity_poly.pdbx_strand_id
1 'polypeptide(L)'
;MAGATAPCTLAGTLASGISESLGGLVIHQLKQAGAPFIMGGVFTIMDMNTTIFSYAAPEFNLLQAGQTDVAHYLGLLNFCTAGCSDSNVLDQQAAAEAMFSILVTGQSGANLIHDVGYLEYGSTGSLEMLVMSNELIGMAKRFVRGIRVNKETLATQVVDQVGPGGIS
;
A
#
# COMPACT_ATOMS: atom_id res chain seq x y z
N MET A 1 4.37 -9.58 13.26
CA MET A 1 4.45 -8.28 13.98
C MET A 1 5.84 -8.13 14.56
N ALA A 2 6.62 -7.17 14.05
CA ALA A 2 7.98 -6.91 14.49
C ALA A 2 7.98 -6.56 15.98
N GLY A 3 8.82 -7.23 16.76
CA GLY A 3 8.93 -7.05 18.21
C GLY A 3 7.91 -7.86 19.03
N ALA A 4 7.06 -8.66 18.37
CA ALA A 4 6.14 -9.58 19.04
C ALA A 4 6.26 -11.01 18.47
N THR A 5 5.78 -11.23 17.25
CA THR A 5 5.80 -12.55 16.58
C THR A 5 6.93 -12.70 15.56
N ALA A 6 7.67 -11.63 15.30
CA ALA A 6 8.81 -11.57 14.41
C ALA A 6 9.93 -10.73 15.06
N PRO A 7 11.18 -10.80 14.57
CA PRO A 7 12.28 -9.98 15.07
C PRO A 7 11.91 -8.48 15.12
N CYS A 8 12.44 -7.74 16.09
CA CYS A 8 12.15 -6.30 16.21
C CYS A 8 12.71 -5.47 15.05
N THR A 9 13.60 -6.03 14.22
CA THR A 9 14.16 -5.34 13.05
C THR A 9 13.27 -5.52 11.83
N LEU A 10 13.11 -4.46 11.05
CA LEU A 10 12.26 -4.48 9.85
C LEU A 10 12.76 -5.48 8.81
N ALA A 11 14.07 -5.49 8.54
CA ALA A 11 14.67 -6.45 7.61
C ALA A 11 14.47 -7.90 8.06
N GLY A 12 14.59 -8.18 9.36
CA GLY A 12 14.35 -9.51 9.91
C GLY A 12 12.89 -9.93 9.80
N THR A 13 11.95 -9.01 10.10
CA THR A 13 10.51 -9.24 9.92
C THR A 13 10.16 -9.52 8.47
N LEU A 14 10.66 -8.69 7.54
CA LEU A 14 10.41 -8.83 6.11
C LEU A 14 10.95 -10.18 5.59
N ALA A 15 12.20 -10.52 5.90
CA ALA A 15 12.80 -11.78 5.48
C ALA A 15 12.03 -13.01 6.04
N SER A 16 11.62 -12.95 7.31
CA SER A 16 10.82 -14.02 7.93
C SER A 16 9.47 -14.19 7.24
N GLY A 17 8.74 -13.10 7.04
CA GLY A 17 7.42 -13.12 6.41
C GLY A 17 7.45 -13.56 4.95
N ILE A 18 8.47 -13.16 4.20
CA ILE A 18 8.71 -13.66 2.84
C ILE A 18 9.00 -15.16 2.88
N SER A 19 9.84 -15.63 3.80
CA SER A 19 10.16 -17.06 3.93
C SER A 19 8.91 -17.90 4.20
N GLU A 20 8.00 -17.42 5.06
CA GLU A 20 6.70 -18.09 5.31
C GLU A 20 5.85 -18.17 4.04
N SER A 21 5.77 -17.08 3.30
CA SER A 21 5.00 -16.99 2.05
C SER A 21 5.54 -17.92 0.96
N LEU A 22 6.87 -18.01 0.83
CA LEU A 22 7.52 -18.93 -0.09
C LEU A 22 7.35 -20.39 0.33
N GLY A 23 7.35 -20.69 1.63
CA GLY A 23 6.98 -22.01 2.14
C GLY A 23 5.56 -22.39 1.71
N GLY A 24 4.60 -21.46 1.86
CA GLY A 24 3.24 -21.62 1.37
C GLY A 24 3.16 -21.85 -0.14
N LEU A 25 3.95 -21.11 -0.93
CA LEU A 25 4.05 -21.30 -2.38
C LEU A 25 4.54 -22.72 -2.73
N VAL A 26 5.61 -23.20 -2.09
CA VAL A 26 6.14 -24.55 -2.36
C VAL A 26 5.08 -25.61 -2.07
N ILE A 27 4.41 -25.53 -0.91
CA ILE A 27 3.33 -26.47 -0.55
C ILE A 27 2.19 -26.41 -1.59
N HIS A 28 1.80 -25.20 -2.00
CA HIS A 28 0.73 -24.99 -2.99
C HIS A 28 1.09 -25.62 -4.34
N GLN A 29 2.32 -25.41 -4.83
CA GLN A 29 2.79 -25.95 -6.11
C GLN A 29 3.03 -27.47 -6.06
N LEU A 30 3.41 -28.03 -4.90
CA LEU A 30 3.50 -29.48 -4.71
C LEU A 30 2.14 -30.17 -4.82
N LYS A 31 1.06 -29.49 -4.39
CA LYS A 31 -0.30 -30.02 -4.55
C LYS A 31 -0.77 -29.97 -6.01
N GLN A 32 -0.50 -28.87 -6.70
CA GLN A 32 -0.84 -28.71 -8.12
C GLN A 32 0.12 -27.72 -8.79
N ALA A 33 1.00 -28.25 -9.65
CA ALA A 33 1.95 -27.42 -10.39
C ALA A 33 1.23 -26.45 -11.33
N GLY A 34 1.65 -25.19 -11.31
CA GLY A 34 1.07 -24.11 -12.11
C GLY A 34 -0.21 -23.50 -11.54
N ALA A 35 -0.63 -23.90 -10.33
CA ALA A 35 -1.78 -23.28 -9.68
C ALA A 35 -1.50 -21.80 -9.34
N PRO A 36 -2.50 -20.91 -9.48
CA PRO A 36 -2.31 -19.47 -9.29
C PRO A 36 -2.02 -19.15 -7.82
N PHE A 37 -1.07 -18.26 -7.58
CA PHE A 37 -0.63 -17.87 -6.25
C PHE A 37 -0.46 -16.35 -6.15
N ILE A 38 -0.91 -15.78 -5.04
CA ILE A 38 -0.67 -14.39 -4.65
C ILE A 38 0.14 -14.44 -3.36
N MET A 39 1.31 -13.82 -3.36
CA MET A 39 2.15 -13.70 -2.18
C MET A 39 1.42 -12.86 -1.14
N GLY A 40 1.13 -13.48 0.00
CA GLY A 40 0.46 -12.86 1.13
C GLY A 40 1.45 -12.28 2.13
N GLY A 41 0.95 -11.43 3.02
CA GLY A 41 1.75 -10.87 4.09
C GLY A 41 1.14 -9.56 4.55
N VAL A 42 0.91 -9.46 5.86
CA VAL A 42 0.61 -8.19 6.50
C VAL A 42 1.65 -8.00 7.58
N PHE A 43 2.68 -7.24 7.25
CA PHE A 43 3.81 -7.02 8.14
C PHE A 43 3.68 -5.66 8.79
N THR A 44 3.55 -5.67 10.12
CA THR A 44 3.54 -4.45 10.92
C THR A 44 4.46 -4.56 12.12
N ILE A 45 4.52 -3.49 12.90
CA ILE A 45 5.16 -3.36 14.20
C ILE A 45 4.15 -3.43 15.34
N MET A 46 4.62 -3.88 16.51
CA MET A 46 3.90 -3.68 17.76
C MET A 46 4.22 -2.28 18.29
N ASP A 47 3.20 -1.49 18.60
CA ASP A 47 3.41 -0.26 19.36
C ASP A 47 3.84 -0.63 20.79
N MET A 48 5.03 -0.21 21.22
CA MET A 48 5.59 -0.63 22.51
C MET A 48 4.84 -0.07 23.73
N ASN A 49 4.11 1.03 23.57
CA ASN A 49 3.42 1.70 24.66
C ASN A 49 2.00 1.13 24.87
N THR A 50 1.29 0.89 23.77
CA THR A 50 -0.11 0.46 23.74
C THR A 50 -0.26 -1.03 23.41
N THR A 51 0.80 -1.69 22.97
CA THR A 51 0.86 -3.10 22.56
C THR A 51 -0.07 -3.48 21.41
N ILE A 52 -0.56 -2.49 20.66
CA ILE A 52 -1.44 -2.72 19.52
C ILE A 52 -0.65 -3.12 18.27
N PHE A 53 -1.35 -3.80 17.37
CA PHE A 53 -0.96 -3.95 15.97
C PHE A 53 -1.22 -2.62 15.28
N SER A 54 -0.20 -1.85 14.92
CA SER A 54 -0.44 -0.53 14.31
C SER A 54 -0.63 -0.65 12.79
N TYR A 55 -1.75 -0.20 12.25
CA TYR A 55 -1.91 -0.01 10.80
C TYR A 55 -1.31 1.32 10.32
N ALA A 56 -1.21 2.30 11.21
CA ALA A 56 -0.75 3.65 10.88
C ALA A 56 0.77 3.83 10.89
N ALA A 57 1.50 2.86 11.46
CA ALA A 57 2.94 2.94 11.59
C ALA A 57 3.63 3.19 10.23
N PRO A 58 4.63 4.09 10.16
CA PRO A 58 5.41 4.25 8.93
C PRO A 58 6.15 2.96 8.56
N GLU A 59 6.56 2.17 9.53
CA GLU A 59 7.18 0.85 9.35
C GLU A 59 6.28 -0.13 8.63
N PHE A 60 4.96 -0.12 8.92
CA PHE A 60 3.99 -0.93 8.20
C PHE A 60 4.03 -0.61 6.70
N ASN A 61 3.92 0.68 6.36
CA ASN A 61 3.94 1.13 4.96
C ASN A 61 5.26 0.78 4.24
N LEU A 62 6.40 0.90 4.93
CA LEU A 62 7.70 0.48 4.40
C LEU A 62 7.78 -1.04 4.17
N LEU A 63 7.26 -1.83 5.10
CA LEU A 63 7.26 -3.29 4.96
C LEU A 63 6.36 -3.75 3.81
N GLN A 64 5.17 -3.14 3.64
CA GLN A 64 4.27 -3.45 2.52
C GLN A 64 4.91 -3.08 1.16
N ALA A 65 5.59 -1.94 1.08
CA ALA A 65 6.34 -1.54 -0.12
C ALA A 65 7.48 -2.53 -0.41
N GLY A 66 8.30 -2.86 0.59
CA GLY A 66 9.41 -3.82 0.44
C GLY A 66 8.95 -5.24 0.09
N GLN A 67 7.82 -5.69 0.63
CA GLN A 67 7.20 -6.96 0.24
C GLN A 67 6.80 -6.94 -1.24
N THR A 68 6.25 -5.81 -1.71
CA THR A 68 5.87 -5.64 -3.12
C THR A 68 7.08 -5.70 -4.04
N ASP A 69 8.18 -5.04 -3.68
CA ASP A 69 9.43 -5.10 -4.45
C ASP A 69 9.97 -6.54 -4.58
N VAL A 70 9.93 -7.31 -3.49
CA VAL A 70 10.35 -8.72 -3.54
C VAL A 70 9.39 -9.57 -4.36
N ALA A 71 8.08 -9.35 -4.26
CA ALA A 71 7.09 -10.06 -5.08
C ALA A 71 7.35 -9.83 -6.57
N HIS A 72 7.58 -8.58 -6.97
CA HIS A 72 7.92 -8.21 -8.34
C HIS A 72 9.23 -8.83 -8.79
N TYR A 73 10.27 -8.83 -7.94
CA TYR A 73 11.54 -9.50 -8.23
C TYR A 73 11.35 -11.01 -8.50
N LEU A 74 10.43 -11.66 -7.79
CA LEU A 74 10.10 -13.08 -7.98
C LEU A 74 9.09 -13.35 -9.09
N GLY A 75 8.54 -12.32 -9.74
CA GLY A 75 7.50 -12.45 -10.75
C GLY A 75 6.15 -12.92 -10.19
N LEU A 76 5.87 -12.66 -8.92
CA LEU A 76 4.64 -13.03 -8.22
C LEU A 76 3.71 -11.83 -8.06
N LEU A 77 2.41 -12.11 -7.98
CA LEU A 77 1.42 -11.12 -7.54
C LEU A 77 1.52 -10.94 -6.03
N ASN A 78 1.29 -9.72 -5.55
CA ASN A 78 1.36 -9.37 -4.14
C ASN A 78 -0.01 -8.94 -3.57
N PHE A 79 -0.31 -9.46 -2.39
CA PHE A 79 -1.38 -8.97 -1.52
C PHE A 79 -0.80 -7.95 -0.53
N CYS A 80 -1.42 -6.78 -0.46
CA CYS A 80 -1.11 -5.72 0.48
C CYS A 80 -2.37 -5.16 1.12
N THR A 81 -2.16 -4.23 2.02
CA THR A 81 -3.20 -3.58 2.83
C THR A 81 -2.98 -2.06 2.77
N ALA A 82 -4.07 -1.31 2.76
CA ALA A 82 -4.05 0.16 2.75
C ALA A 82 -5.42 0.72 3.12
N GLY A 83 -5.49 2.02 3.43
CA GLY A 83 -6.76 2.70 3.69
C GLY A 83 -7.34 2.38 5.07
N CYS A 84 -6.46 2.03 6.01
CA CYS A 84 -6.78 1.74 7.40
C CYS A 84 -6.25 2.86 8.30
N SER A 85 -6.76 2.93 9.52
CA SER A 85 -6.28 3.85 10.56
C SER A 85 -6.31 3.22 11.94
N ASP A 86 -5.43 3.70 12.82
CA ASP A 86 -5.44 3.38 14.24
C ASP A 86 -6.37 4.32 15.05
N SER A 87 -6.94 5.35 14.41
CA SER A 87 -7.95 6.23 15.01
C SER A 87 -9.24 5.47 15.31
N ASN A 88 -9.90 5.84 16.41
CA ASN A 88 -11.16 5.20 16.82
C ASN A 88 -12.37 5.71 16.05
N VAL A 89 -12.24 6.84 15.37
CA VAL A 89 -13.33 7.52 14.66
C VAL A 89 -12.83 8.06 13.33
N LEU A 90 -13.76 8.41 12.45
CA LEU A 90 -13.42 9.11 11.22
C LEU A 90 -13.06 10.57 11.53
N ASP A 91 -11.77 10.84 11.66
CA ASP A 91 -11.22 12.17 11.93
C ASP A 91 -10.03 12.50 11.02
N GLN A 92 -9.31 13.58 11.34
CA GLN A 92 -8.16 14.03 10.57
C GLN A 92 -7.00 13.03 10.64
N GLN A 93 -6.84 12.31 11.75
CA GLN A 93 -5.85 11.25 11.89
C GLN A 93 -6.20 10.12 10.92
N ALA A 94 -7.45 9.65 10.93
CA ALA A 94 -7.90 8.60 10.01
C ALA A 94 -7.69 8.95 8.55
N ALA A 95 -8.05 10.17 8.15
CA ALA A 95 -7.86 10.65 6.79
C ALA A 95 -6.37 10.68 6.38
N ALA A 96 -5.50 11.15 7.28
CA ALA A 96 -4.07 11.27 6.99
C ALA A 96 -3.39 9.89 6.87
N GLU A 97 -3.67 8.98 7.81
CA GLU A 97 -3.10 7.62 7.82
C GLU A 97 -3.56 6.80 6.61
N ALA A 98 -4.86 6.87 6.29
CA ALA A 98 -5.39 6.20 5.12
C ALA A 98 -4.82 6.77 3.82
N MET A 99 -4.75 8.09 3.66
CA MET A 99 -4.18 8.68 2.45
C MET A 99 -2.70 8.31 2.28
N PHE A 100 -1.93 8.30 3.37
CA PHE A 100 -0.53 7.90 3.34
C PHE A 100 -0.37 6.46 2.87
N SER A 101 -1.10 5.51 3.49
CA SER A 101 -1.03 4.10 3.11
C SER A 101 -1.54 3.81 1.70
N ILE A 102 -2.67 4.41 1.30
CA ILE A 102 -3.21 4.27 -0.05
C ILE A 102 -2.20 4.75 -1.10
N LEU A 103 -1.56 5.89 -0.86
CA LEU A 103 -0.59 6.45 -1.80
C LEU A 103 0.70 5.62 -1.88
N VAL A 104 1.23 5.17 -0.75
CA VAL A 104 2.45 4.34 -0.70
C VAL A 104 2.21 3.00 -1.38
N THR A 105 1.15 2.28 -1.01
CA THR A 105 0.81 0.97 -1.61
C THR A 105 0.43 1.11 -3.09
N GLY A 106 -0.22 2.21 -3.48
CA GLY A 106 -0.49 2.51 -4.89
C GLY A 106 0.79 2.72 -5.70
N GLN A 107 1.81 3.38 -5.12
CA GLN A 107 3.10 3.60 -5.78
C GLN A 107 4.00 2.36 -5.80
N SER A 108 3.91 1.47 -4.81
CA SER A 108 4.68 0.22 -4.80
C SER A 108 4.26 -0.74 -5.93
N GLY A 109 3.05 -0.57 -6.47
CA GLY A 109 2.50 -1.40 -7.54
C GLY A 109 1.88 -2.71 -7.07
N ALA A 110 1.44 -2.78 -5.80
CA ALA A 110 0.77 -3.96 -5.26
C ALA A 110 -0.48 -4.33 -6.06
N ASN A 111 -0.79 -5.64 -6.14
CA ASN A 111 -1.80 -6.16 -7.07
C ASN A 111 -3.18 -6.30 -6.44
N LEU A 112 -3.26 -6.78 -5.20
CA LEU A 112 -4.49 -6.92 -4.45
C LEU A 112 -4.37 -6.17 -3.13
N ILE A 113 -5.12 -5.08 -3.00
CA ILE A 113 -5.07 -4.17 -1.84
C ILE A 113 -6.38 -4.33 -1.05
N HIS A 114 -6.27 -4.65 0.24
CA HIS A 114 -7.39 -4.91 1.14
C HIS A 114 -7.38 -3.96 2.37
N ASP A 115 -8.34 -4.17 3.29
CA ASP A 115 -8.53 -3.51 4.59
C ASP A 115 -9.01 -2.05 4.53
N VAL A 116 -9.33 -1.58 3.32
CA VAL A 116 -9.91 -0.25 3.10
C VAL A 116 -11.17 -0.07 3.95
N GLY A 117 -11.20 0.97 4.79
CA GLY A 117 -12.35 1.27 5.65
C GLY A 117 -12.20 0.83 7.11
N TYR A 118 -11.07 0.21 7.48
CA TYR A 118 -10.80 -0.17 8.86
C TYR A 118 -10.34 1.01 9.73
N LEU A 119 -10.88 1.05 10.94
CA LEU A 119 -10.55 1.93 12.07
C LEU A 119 -10.17 1.05 13.28
N GLU A 120 -9.73 1.68 14.37
CA GLU A 120 -9.36 1.00 15.62
C GLU A 120 -8.41 -0.16 15.37
N TYR A 121 -7.32 0.11 14.63
CA TYR A 121 -6.28 -0.88 14.31
C TYR A 121 -6.86 -2.20 13.74
N GLY A 122 -7.90 -2.09 12.91
CA GLY A 122 -8.57 -3.22 12.27
C GLY A 122 -9.70 -3.85 13.10
N SER A 123 -10.05 -3.29 14.25
CA SER A 123 -11.14 -3.80 15.10
C SER A 123 -12.52 -3.36 14.63
N THR A 124 -12.59 -2.27 13.87
CA THR A 124 -13.87 -1.67 13.43
C THR A 124 -13.87 -1.42 11.92
N GLY A 125 -14.90 -1.91 11.23
CA GLY A 125 -15.19 -1.53 9.86
C GLY A 125 -16.17 -0.36 9.80
N SER A 126 -15.79 0.75 9.16
CA SER A 126 -16.65 1.94 9.01
C SER A 126 -17.03 2.18 7.54
N LEU A 127 -18.33 2.34 7.30
CA LEU A 127 -18.85 2.67 5.97
C LEU A 127 -18.49 4.11 5.58
N GLU A 128 -18.46 5.02 6.54
CA GLU A 128 -18.02 6.40 6.35
C GLU A 128 -16.55 6.45 5.94
N MET A 129 -15.71 5.65 6.59
CA MET A 129 -14.29 5.51 6.24
C MET A 129 -14.11 4.88 4.85
N LEU A 130 -14.96 3.92 4.48
CA LEU A 130 -14.97 3.32 3.13
C LEU A 130 -15.31 4.37 2.06
N VAL A 131 -16.30 5.22 2.31
CA VAL A 131 -16.68 6.32 1.39
C VAL A 131 -15.54 7.33 1.26
N MET A 132 -14.92 7.74 2.37
CA MET A 132 -13.76 8.63 2.35
C MET A 132 -12.61 7.99 1.57
N SER A 133 -12.28 6.74 1.89
CA SER A 133 -11.20 6.00 1.23
C SER A 133 -11.43 5.84 -0.27
N ASN A 134 -12.68 5.73 -0.74
CA ASN A 134 -12.97 5.70 -2.17
C ASN A 134 -12.51 6.98 -2.89
N GLU A 135 -12.70 8.16 -2.29
CA GLU A 135 -12.19 9.43 -2.85
C GLU A 135 -10.65 9.46 -2.83
N LEU A 136 -10.04 9.07 -1.71
CA LEU A 136 -8.58 9.01 -1.57
C LEU A 136 -7.94 8.04 -2.58
N ILE A 137 -8.57 6.89 -2.83
CA ILE A 137 -8.17 5.93 -3.87
C ILE A 137 -8.30 6.57 -5.26
N GLY A 138 -9.35 7.37 -5.50
CA GLY A 138 -9.48 8.15 -6.73
C GLY A 138 -8.30 9.09 -6.96
N MET A 139 -7.92 9.84 -5.92
CA MET A 139 -6.76 10.74 -5.93
C MET A 139 -5.45 9.97 -6.18
N ALA A 140 -5.22 8.88 -5.45
CA ALA A 140 -4.03 8.05 -5.61
C ALA A 140 -3.96 7.41 -6.99
N LYS A 141 -5.08 6.91 -7.54
CA LYS A 141 -5.14 6.38 -8.92
C LYS A 141 -4.78 7.45 -9.94
N ARG A 142 -5.23 8.70 -9.76
CA ARG A 142 -4.82 9.80 -10.64
C ARG A 142 -3.33 10.09 -10.52
N PHE A 143 -2.79 10.06 -9.30
CA PHE A 143 -1.38 10.30 -9.01
C PHE A 143 -0.48 9.24 -9.65
N VAL A 144 -0.77 7.95 -9.42
CA VAL A 144 0.03 6.81 -9.91
C VAL A 144 0.06 6.71 -11.44
N ARG A 145 -0.95 7.23 -12.16
CA ARG A 145 -0.91 7.33 -13.64
C ARG A 145 0.21 8.24 -14.16
N GLY A 146 0.83 9.05 -13.31
CA GLY A 146 1.92 9.94 -13.67
C GLY A 146 1.52 11.04 -14.65
N ILE A 147 2.51 11.51 -15.41
CA ILE A 147 2.38 12.55 -16.42
C ILE A 147 2.53 11.89 -17.79
N ARG A 148 1.52 12.03 -18.65
CA ARG A 148 1.61 11.58 -20.04
C ARG A 148 2.51 12.55 -20.81
N VAL A 149 3.62 12.06 -21.36
CA VAL A 149 4.56 12.86 -22.16
C VAL A 149 4.50 12.41 -23.61
N ASN A 150 4.07 13.30 -24.50
CA ASN A 150 4.09 13.13 -25.95
C ASN A 150 4.04 14.50 -26.65
N LYS A 151 4.06 14.52 -27.99
CA LYS A 151 4.07 15.77 -28.78
C LYS A 151 2.87 16.69 -28.48
N GLU A 152 1.69 16.12 -28.29
CA GLU A 152 0.48 16.89 -27.98
C GLU A 152 0.52 17.42 -26.54
N THR A 153 0.89 16.60 -25.56
CA THR A 153 0.88 16.99 -24.14
C THR A 153 2.01 17.94 -23.74
N LEU A 154 3.09 17.99 -24.53
CA LEU A 154 4.12 19.02 -24.40
C LEU A 154 3.63 20.40 -24.85
N ALA A 155 2.60 20.45 -25.71
CA ALA A 155 1.94 21.68 -26.16
C ALA A 155 2.90 22.78 -26.67
N THR A 156 4.07 22.43 -27.21
CA THR A 156 5.10 23.40 -27.60
C THR A 156 4.62 24.41 -28.64
N GLN A 157 3.79 23.96 -29.59
CA GLN A 157 3.19 24.85 -30.59
C GLN A 157 2.27 25.90 -29.97
N VAL A 158 1.52 25.55 -28.92
CA VAL A 158 0.64 26.49 -28.21
C VAL A 158 1.47 27.49 -27.43
N VAL A 159 2.53 27.02 -26.76
CA VAL A 159 3.48 27.88 -26.05
C VAL A 159 4.10 28.91 -27.00
N ASP A 160 4.56 28.48 -28.18
CA ASP A 160 5.14 29.37 -29.20
C ASP A 160 4.11 30.37 -29.75
N GLN A 161 2.85 29.96 -29.93
CA GLN A 161 1.77 30.84 -30.41
C GLN A 161 1.38 31.92 -29.41
N VAL A 162 1.30 31.58 -28.12
CA VAL A 162 0.94 32.54 -27.05
C VAL A 162 2.09 33.50 -26.77
N GLY A 163 3.34 33.01 -26.83
CA GLY A 163 4.54 33.81 -26.65
C GLY A 163 4.77 34.31 -25.21
N PRO A 164 5.90 35.02 -24.96
CA PRO A 164 6.24 35.55 -23.64
C PRO A 164 5.26 36.62 -23.16
N GLY A 165 4.69 36.45 -21.97
CA GLY A 165 3.76 37.43 -21.36
C GLY A 165 2.29 37.27 -21.76
N GLY A 166 1.93 36.17 -22.43
CA GLY A 166 0.58 35.97 -22.95
C GLY A 166 -0.55 36.00 -21.91
N ILE A 167 -1.55 36.85 -22.19
CA ILE A 167 -2.97 36.75 -21.82
C ILE A 167 -3.72 36.86 -23.16
N SER A 168 -4.75 36.03 -23.36
CA SER A 168 -5.44 35.74 -24.64
C SER A 168 -5.65 36.91 -25.60
#